data_AF-A0A972ISE9-F1
#
_entry.id   AF-A0A972ISE9-F1
#
_cell.length_a   1.000
_cell.length_b   1.000
_cell.length_c   1.000
_cell.angle_alpha   90.00
_cell.angle_beta   90.00
_cell.angle_gamma   90.00
#
_symmetry.space_group_name_H-M   'P 1'
#
loop_
_entity.id
_entity.type
_entity.pdbx_description
1 polymer ?
#
loop_
_entity_poly.entity_id
_entity_poly.type
_entity_poly.pdbx_seq_one_letter_code
_entity_poly.pdbx_strand_id
1 'polypeptide(L)'
;MCNFVANMVYPRYSAMIGDLREAQQELEDYYAADQKEVEERAAAMTPGERADYLTGKTIAYTDKMMQRWDKLARLLIVKHNDQIMQPSENGVVVSSRRTSPAYAPAFIDAVKEQTGSRYVRK
;
A
#
# COMPACT_ATOMS: atom_id res chain seq x y z
N MET A 1 -8.44 -6.66 -7.66
CA MET A 1 -7.63 -5.65 -6.93
C MET A 1 -6.67 -6.30 -5.93
N CYS A 2 -7.14 -7.18 -5.03
CA CYS A 2 -6.27 -7.80 -4.01
C CYS A 2 -5.07 -8.58 -4.62
N ASN A 3 -5.30 -9.39 -5.66
CA ASN A 3 -4.23 -10.10 -6.36
C ASN A 3 -3.21 -9.16 -7.01
N PHE A 4 -3.66 -8.00 -7.50
CA PHE A 4 -2.76 -6.99 -8.08
C PHE A 4 -1.80 -6.45 -7.03
N VAL A 5 -2.34 -6.02 -5.88
CA VAL A 5 -1.52 -5.52 -4.77
C VAL A 5 -0.59 -6.62 -4.25
N ALA A 6 -1.08 -7.84 -4.07
CA ALA A 6 -0.25 -8.96 -3.63
C ALA A 6 0.93 -9.22 -4.59
N ASN A 7 0.66 -9.25 -5.90
CA ASN A 7 1.69 -9.44 -6.92
C ASN A 7 2.71 -8.30 -6.98
N MET A 8 2.32 -7.07 -6.62
CA MET A 8 3.28 -5.97 -6.47
C MET A 8 4.18 -6.13 -5.24
N VAL A 9 3.61 -6.60 -4.13
CA VAL A 9 4.31 -6.69 -2.84
C VAL A 9 5.24 -7.89 -2.79
N TYR A 10 4.84 -9.07 -3.30
CA TYR A 10 5.64 -10.30 -3.17
C TYR A 10 7.12 -10.17 -3.58
N PRO A 11 7.47 -9.57 -4.75
CA PRO A 11 8.86 -9.52 -5.20
C PRO A 11 9.74 -8.62 -4.34
N ARG A 12 9.14 -7.67 -3.60
CA ARG A 12 9.84 -6.66 -2.79
C ARG A 12 9.19 -6.54 -1.41
N TYR A 13 8.88 -7.69 -0.82
CA TYR A 13 8.08 -7.77 0.40
C TYR A 13 8.63 -6.89 1.51
N SER A 14 9.93 -6.98 1.80
CA SER A 14 10.59 -6.19 2.86
C SER A 14 10.46 -4.68 2.66
N ALA A 15 10.44 -4.20 1.41
CA ALA A 15 10.33 -2.79 1.09
C ALA A 15 8.88 -2.28 1.12
N MET A 16 7.90 -3.13 0.79
CA MET A 16 6.50 -2.71 0.59
C MET A 16 5.53 -3.14 1.69
N ILE A 17 5.91 -4.10 2.54
CA ILE A 17 4.99 -4.66 3.55
C ILE A 17 4.53 -3.61 4.56
N GLY A 18 5.34 -2.60 4.86
CA GLY A 18 4.96 -1.50 5.74
C GLY A 18 3.74 -0.74 5.21
N ASP A 19 3.79 -0.34 3.93
CA ASP A 19 2.70 0.38 3.26
C ASP A 19 1.41 -0.44 3.20
N LEU A 20 1.54 -1.76 2.96
CA LEU A 20 0.39 -2.68 2.94
C LEU A 20 -0.23 -2.82 4.33
N ARG A 21 0.58 -2.97 5.38
CA ARG A 21 0.09 -3.10 6.76
C ARG A 21 -0.59 -1.84 7.24
N GLU A 22 -0.08 -0.66 6.87
CA GLU A 22 -0.74 0.61 7.19
C GLU A 22 -2.15 0.67 6.57
N ALA A 23 -2.29 0.29 5.30
CA ALA A 23 -3.59 0.25 4.63
C ALA A 23 -4.55 -0.78 5.23
N GLN A 24 -4.03 -1.94 5.63
CA GLN A 24 -4.80 -2.98 6.29
C GLN A 24 -5.29 -2.49 7.66
N GLN A 25 -4.39 -1.94 8.47
CA GLN A 25 -4.70 -1.43 9.80
C GLN A 25 -5.78 -0.34 9.75
N GLU A 26 -5.68 0.60 8.80
CA GLU A 26 -6.68 1.66 8.64
C GLU A 26 -8.10 1.11 8.40
N LEU A 27 -8.22 0.02 7.63
CA LEU A 27 -9.51 -0.63 7.41
C LEU A 27 -9.97 -1.40 8.64
N GLU A 28 -9.09 -2.19 9.25
CA GLU A 28 -9.40 -2.98 10.44
C GLU A 28 -9.84 -2.09 11.61
N ASP A 29 -9.15 -0.97 11.85
CA ASP A 29 -9.51 0.01 12.86
C ASP A 29 -10.88 0.62 12.59
N TYR A 30 -11.15 0.97 11.33
CA TYR A 30 -12.46 1.51 10.94
C TYR A 30 -13.59 0.50 11.17
N TYR A 31 -13.39 -0.77 10.79
CA TYR A 31 -14.41 -1.80 10.98
C TYR A 31 -14.63 -2.08 12.48
N ALA A 32 -13.56 -2.19 13.25
CA ALA A 32 -13.65 -2.40 14.70
C ALA A 32 -14.37 -1.25 15.40
N ALA A 33 -14.14 -0.01 14.98
CA ALA A 33 -14.80 1.16 15.53
C ALA A 33 -16.30 1.25 15.16
N ASP A 34 -16.68 0.90 13.92
CA ASP A 34 -18.07 0.97 13.44
C ASP A 34 -18.93 -0.21 13.94
N GLN A 35 -18.32 -1.38 14.22
CA GLN A 35 -19.04 -2.64 14.50
C GLN A 35 -20.09 -2.50 15.60
N LYS A 36 -19.74 -1.91 16.75
CA LYS A 36 -20.65 -1.82 17.89
C LYS A 36 -21.90 -1.01 17.55
N GLU A 37 -21.74 0.12 16.86
CA GLU A 37 -22.86 0.97 16.47
C GLU A 37 -23.76 0.27 15.45
N VAL A 38 -23.17 -0.48 14.52
CA VAL A 38 -23.93 -1.28 13.54
C VAL A 38 -24.78 -2.34 14.22
N GLU A 39 -24.21 -3.06 15.19
CA GLU A 39 -24.93 -4.09 15.95
C GLU A 39 -26.08 -3.49 16.78
N GLU A 40 -25.83 -2.40 17.49
CA GLU A 40 -26.85 -1.71 18.30
C GLU A 40 -28.03 -1.22 17.44
N ARG A 41 -27.74 -0.61 16.28
CA ARG A 41 -28.77 -0.15 15.34
C ARG A 41 -29.54 -1.33 14.74
N ALA A 42 -28.85 -2.38 14.32
CA ALA A 42 -29.47 -3.56 13.72
C ALA A 42 -30.41 -4.29 14.70
N ALA A 43 -30.05 -4.34 15.98
CA ALA A 43 -30.84 -5.00 17.02
C ALA A 43 -32.22 -4.35 17.23
N ALA A 44 -32.33 -3.03 17.01
CA ALA A 44 -33.58 -2.28 17.16
C ALA A 44 -34.53 -2.38 15.94
N MET A 45 -34.08 -2.98 14.82
CA MET A 45 -34.83 -3.04 13.57
C MET A 45 -35.68 -4.30 13.43
N THR A 46 -36.75 -4.22 12.64
CA THR A 46 -37.52 -5.41 12.21
C THR A 46 -36.67 -6.30 11.30
N PRO A 47 -37.02 -7.60 11.11
CA PRO A 47 -36.20 -8.51 10.30
C PRO A 47 -35.93 -8.02 8.86
N GLY A 48 -36.91 -7.40 8.20
CA GLY A 48 -36.75 -6.87 6.84
C GLY A 48 -35.79 -5.68 6.79
N GLU A 49 -36.04 -4.67 7.63
CA GLU A 49 -35.19 -3.47 7.72
C GLU A 49 -33.75 -3.83 8.12
N ARG A 50 -33.59 -4.81 9.02
CA ARG A 50 -32.28 -5.29 9.45
C ARG A 50 -31.50 -5.91 8.29
N ALA A 51 -32.15 -6.71 7.46
CA ALA A 51 -31.50 -7.33 6.30
C ALA A 51 -31.02 -6.27 5.30
N ASP A 52 -31.86 -5.28 4.99
CA ASP A 52 -31.51 -4.18 4.09
C ASP A 52 -30.37 -3.33 4.67
N TYR A 53 -30.44 -3.00 5.96
CA TYR A 53 -29.42 -2.21 6.66
C TYR A 53 -28.05 -2.90 6.65
N LEU A 54 -27.99 -4.17 7.04
CA LEU A 54 -26.73 -4.92 7.09
C LEU A 54 -26.16 -5.18 5.69
N THR A 55 -27.03 -5.38 4.70
CA THR A 55 -26.61 -5.48 3.29
C THR A 55 -25.97 -4.16 2.84
N GLY A 56 -26.62 -3.02 3.13
CA GLY A 56 -26.08 -1.70 2.83
C GLY A 56 -24.74 -1.44 3.52
N LYS A 57 -24.60 -1.83 4.79
CA LYS A 57 -23.32 -1.74 5.51
C LYS A 57 -22.22 -2.59 4.88
N THR A 58 -22.53 -3.81 4.45
CA THR A 58 -21.58 -4.69 3.76
C THR A 58 -21.09 -4.09 2.45
N ILE A 59 -22.00 -3.49 1.66
CA ILE A 59 -21.64 -2.77 0.44
C ILE A 59 -20.72 -1.59 0.77
N ALA A 60 -21.06 -0.78 1.77
CA ALA A 60 -20.25 0.36 2.19
C ALA A 60 -18.83 -0.05 2.64
N TYR A 61 -18.71 -1.16 3.38
CA TYR A 61 -17.40 -1.70 3.78
C TYR A 61 -16.58 -2.18 2.58
N THR A 62 -17.24 -2.82 1.62
CA THR A 62 -16.61 -3.30 0.38
C THR A 62 -16.10 -2.12 -0.44
N ASP A 63 -16.92 -1.08 -0.62
CA ASP A 63 -16.53 0.13 -1.36
C ASP A 63 -15.34 0.83 -0.69
N LYS A 64 -15.38 0.95 0.65
CA LYS A 64 -14.28 1.54 1.42
C LYS A 64 -12.97 0.76 1.23
N MET A 65 -13.04 -0.57 1.31
CA MET A 65 -11.89 -1.43 1.08
C MET A 65 -11.33 -1.24 -0.33
N MET A 66 -12.20 -1.30 -1.34
CA MET A 66 -11.80 -1.17 -2.75
C MET A 66 -11.15 0.18 -3.04
N GLN A 67 -11.72 1.28 -2.53
CA GLN A 67 -11.13 2.62 -2.66
C GLN A 67 -9.77 2.71 -1.95
N ARG A 68 -9.64 2.13 -0.76
CA ARG A 68 -8.37 2.16 -0.01
C ARG A 68 -7.29 1.31 -0.69
N TRP A 69 -7.67 0.17 -1.27
CA TRP A 69 -6.77 -0.69 -2.04
C TRP A 69 -6.33 -0.03 -3.36
N ASP A 70 -7.20 0.71 -4.04
CA ASP A 70 -6.83 1.49 -5.23
C ASP A 70 -5.80 2.59 -4.88
N LYS A 71 -6.02 3.31 -3.77
CA LYS A 71 -5.04 4.28 -3.25
C LYS A 71 -3.70 3.63 -2.92
N LEU A 72 -3.72 2.46 -2.25
CA LEU A 72 -2.51 1.69 -1.95
C LEU A 72 -1.78 1.28 -3.25
N ALA A 73 -2.50 0.73 -4.22
CA ALA A 73 -1.94 0.34 -5.52
C ALA A 73 -1.19 1.51 -6.18
N ARG A 74 -1.81 2.69 -6.27
CA ARG A 74 -1.19 3.90 -6.83
C ARG A 74 0.04 4.33 -6.03
N LEU A 75 -0.05 4.33 -4.70
CA LEU A 75 1.06 4.66 -3.83
C LEU A 75 2.24 3.71 -4.07
N LEU A 76 2.02 2.41 -4.08
CA LEU A 76 3.08 1.41 -4.28
C LEU A 76 3.78 1.61 -5.63
N ILE A 77 3.05 1.95 -6.69
CA ILE A 77 3.63 2.22 -8.00
C ILE A 77 4.58 3.42 -7.94
N VAL A 78 4.12 4.55 -7.38
CA VAL A 78 4.90 5.80 -7.38
C VAL A 78 6.06 5.73 -6.40
N LYS A 79 5.82 5.20 -5.20
CA LYS A 79 6.79 5.14 -4.11
C LYS A 79 7.95 4.20 -4.41
N HIS A 80 7.67 3.11 -5.12
CA HIS A 80 8.62 2.03 -5.38
C HIS A 80 8.98 1.88 -6.87
N ASN A 81 8.77 2.92 -7.69
CA ASN A 81 9.07 2.87 -9.13
C ASN A 81 10.58 2.68 -9.37
N ASP A 82 10.95 1.89 -10.38
CA ASP A 82 12.34 1.75 -10.86
C ASP A 82 13.38 1.45 -9.77
N GLN A 83 13.02 0.57 -8.83
CA GLN A 83 13.82 0.22 -7.64
C GLN A 83 14.13 1.38 -6.67
N ILE A 84 13.59 2.57 -6.92
CA ILE A 84 13.68 3.70 -6.02
C ILE A 84 12.72 3.48 -4.86
N MET A 85 13.12 3.90 -3.66
CA MET A 85 12.30 4.08 -2.48
C MET A 85 12.20 5.58 -2.21
N GLN A 86 10.99 6.11 -2.30
CA GLN A 86 10.67 7.48 -1.92
C GLN A 86 9.96 7.48 -0.56
N PRO A 87 10.22 8.43 0.33
CA PRO A 87 9.40 8.54 1.53
C PRO A 87 8.00 9.05 1.17
N SER A 88 7.05 8.70 2.01
CA SER A 88 5.65 9.10 1.88
C SER A 88 5.11 9.51 3.24
N GLU A 89 4.20 10.48 3.24
CA GLU A 89 3.45 10.91 4.41
C GLU A 89 1.97 10.82 4.09
N ASN A 90 1.18 10.20 4.98
CA ASN A 90 -0.27 10.04 4.82
C ASN A 90 -0.68 9.45 3.45
N GLY A 91 0.08 8.47 2.96
CA GLY A 91 -0.19 7.82 1.67
C GLY A 91 0.12 8.68 0.43
N VAL A 92 0.86 9.78 0.57
CA VAL A 92 1.31 10.65 -0.54
C VAL A 92 2.84 10.70 -0.55
N VAL A 93 3.43 10.50 -1.73
CA VAL A 93 4.89 10.62 -1.89
C VAL A 93 5.32 12.08 -1.77
N VAL A 94 6.32 12.34 -0.93
CA VAL A 94 6.87 13.68 -0.72
C VAL A 94 8.18 13.84 -1.51
N SER A 95 8.36 15.00 -2.16
CA SER A 95 9.55 15.28 -2.96
C SER A 95 10.78 15.44 -2.06
N SER A 96 11.59 14.39 -1.98
CA SER A 96 12.77 14.35 -1.12
C SER A 96 13.83 13.39 -1.69
N ARG A 97 14.91 13.15 -0.94
CA ARG A 97 16.03 12.32 -1.41
C ARG A 97 15.55 10.89 -1.67
N ARG A 98 15.57 10.52 -2.94
CA ARG A 98 15.34 9.16 -3.44
C ARG A 98 16.47 8.25 -2.97
N THR A 99 16.13 7.09 -2.43
CA THR A 99 17.10 6.04 -2.13
C THR A 99 16.88 4.88 -3.09
N SER A 100 17.94 4.27 -3.62
CA SER A 100 17.87 3.02 -4.37
C SER A 100 18.78 2.00 -3.66
N PRO A 101 18.47 0.70 -3.69
CA PRO A 101 19.45 -0.31 -3.32
C PRO A 101 20.72 -0.07 -4.14
N ALA A 102 21.82 0.30 -3.48
CA ALA A 102 23.09 0.45 -4.18
C ALA A 102 23.46 -0.90 -4.81
N TYR A 103 24.05 -0.88 -6.00
CA TYR A 103 24.65 -2.07 -6.55
C TYR A 103 25.69 -2.63 -5.57
N ALA A 104 25.83 -3.97 -5.54
CA ALA A 104 26.84 -4.60 -4.73
C ALA A 104 28.23 -4.01 -5.04
N PRO A 105 29.10 -3.76 -4.04
CA PRO A 105 30.43 -3.19 -4.27
C PRO A 105 31.22 -3.93 -5.35
N ALA A 106 31.15 -5.26 -5.37
CA ALA A 106 31.79 -6.09 -6.39
C ALA A 106 31.31 -5.80 -7.82
N PHE A 107 30.01 -5.53 -8.01
CA PHE A 107 29.48 -5.12 -9.31
C PHE A 107 29.98 -3.73 -9.71
N ILE A 108 29.99 -2.78 -8.75
CA ILE A 108 30.52 -1.43 -8.97
C ILE A 108 31.99 -1.49 -9.39
N ASP A 109 32.79 -2.32 -8.73
CA ASP A 109 34.22 -2.46 -9.01
C ASP A 109 34.46 -3.13 -10.36
N ALA A 110 33.71 -4.17 -10.71
CA ALA A 110 33.77 -4.80 -12.03
C ALA A 110 33.43 -3.81 -13.17
N VAL A 111 32.41 -2.96 -12.98
CA VAL A 111 32.07 -1.91 -13.94
C VAL A 111 33.19 -0.88 -14.06
N LYS A 112 33.79 -0.44 -12.95
CA LYS A 112 34.94 0.49 -12.98
C LYS A 112 36.12 -0.09 -13.74
N GLU A 113 36.45 -1.37 -13.52
CA GLU A 113 37.53 -2.06 -14.23
C GLU A 113 37.26 -2.15 -15.74
N GLN A 114 36.05 -2.54 -16.14
CA GLN A 114 35.67 -2.65 -17.55
C GLN A 114 35.59 -1.30 -18.27
N THR A 115 35.18 -0.25 -17.57
CA THR A 115 34.90 1.05 -18.19
C THR A 115 36.06 2.04 -18.08
N GLY A 116 37.06 1.76 -17.26
CA GLY A 116 38.23 2.62 -17.07
C GLY A 116 37.83 4.06 -16.72
N SER A 117 38.39 5.04 -17.43
CA SER A 117 38.09 6.47 -17.23
C SER A 117 36.83 6.96 -17.96
N ARG A 118 36.10 6.10 -18.68
CA ARG A 118 35.02 6.50 -19.60
C ARG A 118 33.88 7.25 -18.92
N TYR A 119 33.61 6.97 -17.64
CA TYR A 119 32.53 7.60 -16.86
C TYR A 119 33.03 8.42 -15.67
N VAL A 120 34.34 8.64 -15.55
CA VAL A 120 34.89 9.54 -14.54
C VAL A 120 34.53 10.96 -14.97
N ARG A 121 33.68 11.65 -14.19
CA ARG A 121 33.39 13.08 -14.41
C ARG A 121 34.72 13.85 -14.37
N LYS A 122 34.97 14.65 -15.42
CA LYS A 122 36.06 15.64 -15.44
C LYS A 122 35.87 16.66 -14.33
#